data_AF-A0A1F9GNF8-F1
#
_entry.id   AF-A0A1F9GNF8-F1
#
_cell.length_a   1.000
_cell.length_b   1.000
_cell.length_c   1.000
_cell.angle_alpha   90.00
_cell.angle_beta   90.00
_cell.angle_gamma   90.00
#
_symmetry.space_group_name_H-M   'P 1'
#
loop_
_entity.id
_entity.type
_entity.pdbx_description
1 polymer ?
#
loop_
_entity_poly.entity_id
_entity_poly.type
_entity_poly.pdbx_seq_one_letter_code
_entity_poly.pdbx_strand_id
1 'polypeptide(L)' 'MAKTATLSTVIDSSVKKAVDQFCEQRGLKLRYLVEQALVEQIEDMVDLEAYWARHSEETIPFHKILASRKKRK' A
#
# COMPACT_ATOMS: atom_id res chain seq x y z
N MET A 1 11.61 -9.75 22.91
CA MET A 1 10.26 -9.44 22.40
C MET A 1 10.00 -10.35 21.23
N ALA A 2 8.90 -11.12 21.23
CA ALA A 2 8.64 -12.09 20.17
C ALA A 2 8.51 -11.35 18.82
N LYS A 3 9.37 -11.67 17.84
CA LYS A 3 9.45 -11.03 16.52
C LYS A 3 8.31 -11.38 15.56
N THR A 4 7.33 -12.17 16.01
CA THR A 4 6.28 -12.73 15.14
C THR A 4 4.96 -12.86 15.89
N ALA A 5 3.85 -12.55 15.21
CA ALA A 5 2.48 -12.76 15.69
C ALA A 5 1.72 -13.70 14.74
N THR A 6 0.67 -14.35 15.25
CA THR A 6 -0.22 -15.21 14.46
C THR A 6 -1.38 -14.39 13.90
N LEU A 7 -1.68 -14.56 12.62
CA LEU A 7 -2.89 -14.07 11.97
C LEU A 7 -3.79 -15.27 11.64
N SER A 8 -4.99 -15.31 12.20
CA SER A 8 -6.01 -16.31 11.87
C SER A 8 -7.14 -15.65 11.11
N THR A 9 -7.51 -16.22 9.97
CA THR A 9 -8.60 -15.72 9.12
C THR A 9 -9.26 -16.87 8.37
N VAL A 10 -10.41 -16.59 7.75
CA VAL A 10 -11.14 -17.51 6.89
C VAL A 10 -11.11 -16.97 5.46
N ILE A 11 -10.74 -17.81 4.51
CA ILE A 11 -10.79 -17.49 3.08
C ILE A 11 -11.52 -18.60 2.33
N ASP A 12 -11.95 -18.28 1.12
CA ASP A 12 -12.58 -19.27 0.25
C ASP A 12 -11.66 -20.47 -0.02
N SER A 13 -12.23 -21.67 -0.01
CA SER A 13 -11.46 -22.92 -0.11
C SER A 13 -10.78 -23.08 -1.47
N SER A 14 -11.38 -22.57 -2.55
CA SER A 14 -10.79 -22.59 -3.88
C SER A 14 -9.61 -21.62 -3.97
N VAL A 15 -9.70 -20.46 -3.33
CA VAL A 15 -8.61 -19.49 -3.22
C VAL A 15 -7.45 -20.08 -2.43
N LYS A 16 -7.72 -20.70 -1.26
CA LYS A 16 -6.68 -21.37 -0.46
C LYS A 16 -5.92 -22.41 -1.29
N LYS A 17 -6.65 -23.24 -2.04
CA LYS A 17 -6.06 -24.27 -2.91
C LYS A 17 -5.19 -23.66 -4.02
N ALA A 18 -5.66 -22.59 -4.67
CA ALA A 18 -4.91 -21.91 -5.71
C ALA A 18 -3.61 -21.29 -5.15
N VAL A 19 -3.67 -20.66 -3.98
CA VAL A 19 -2.51 -20.06 -3.33
C VAL A 19 -1.49 -21.11 -2.91
N ASP A 20 -1.94 -22.26 -2.38
CA ASP A 20 -1.05 -23.37 -2.03
C ASP A 20 -0.31 -23.89 -3.26
N GLN A 21 -1.02 -24.17 -4.36
CA GLN A 21 -0.41 -24.61 -5.62
C GLN A 21 0.58 -23.59 -6.18
N PHE A 22 0.23 -22.30 -6.11
CA PHE A 22 1.11 -21.21 -6.54
C PHE A 22 2.41 -21.19 -5.73
N CYS A 23 2.31 -21.37 -4.40
CA CYS A 23 3.45 -21.40 -3.50
C CYS A 23 4.34 -22.63 -3.75
N GLU A 24 3.73 -23.82 -3.89
CA GLU A 24 4.43 -25.07 -4.16
C GLU A 24 5.26 -25.00 -5.45
N GLN A 25 4.67 -24.50 -6.54
CA GLN A 25 5.34 -24.36 -7.84
C GLN A 25 6.55 -23.42 -7.82
N ARG A 26 6.58 -22.48 -6.86
CA ARG A 26 7.60 -21.42 -6.78
C ARG A 26 8.54 -21.58 -5.58
N GLY A 27 8.36 -22.63 -4.78
CA GLY A 27 9.15 -22.83 -3.55
C GLY A 27 8.94 -21.72 -2.50
N LEU A 28 7.76 -21.09 -2.48
CA LEU A 28 7.44 -20.00 -1.57
C LEU A 28 6.74 -20.52 -0.31
N LYS A 29 7.00 -19.88 0.83
CA LYS A 29 6.23 -20.13 2.05
C LYS A 29 4.96 -19.31 2.03
N LEU A 30 3.80 -19.94 2.28
CA LEU A 30 2.51 -19.27 2.35
C LEU A 30 2.53 -18.04 3.26
N ARG A 31 3.16 -18.15 4.44
CA ARG A 31 3.33 -17.02 5.36
C ARG A 31 4.01 -15.82 4.70
N TYR A 32 5.10 -16.04 3.96
CA TYR A 32 5.84 -14.96 3.31
C TYR A 32 4.98 -14.29 2.23
N LEU A 33 4.29 -15.09 1.42
CA LEU A 33 3.38 -14.55 0.39
C LEU A 33 2.28 -13.68 1.01
N VAL A 34 1.62 -14.17 2.07
CA VAL A 34 0.56 -13.42 2.75
C VAL A 34 1.10 -12.14 3.39
N GLU A 35 2.27 -12.21 4.02
CA GLU A 35 2.91 -11.05 4.65
C GLU A 35 3.27 -9.97 3.60
N GLN A 36 3.82 -10.35 2.45
CA GLN A 36 4.10 -9.41 1.36
C GLN A 36 2.82 -8.82 0.77
N ALA A 37 1.82 -9.64 0.46
CA ALA A 37 0.56 -9.16 -0.10
C ALA A 37 -0.16 -8.16 0.83
N LEU A 38 -0.09 -8.38 2.15
CA LEU A 38 -0.64 -7.44 3.12
C LEU A 38 0.13 -6.11 3.16
N VAL A 39 1.47 -6.16 3.09
CA VAL A 39 2.31 -4.94 3.05
C VAL A 39 1.99 -4.14 1.80
N GLU A 40 2.03 -4.76 0.62
CA GLU A 40 1.72 -4.13 -0.66
C GLU A 40 0.33 -3.48 -0.64
N GLN A 41 -0.68 -4.21 -0.17
CA GLN A 41 -2.05 -3.70 -0.12
C GLN A 41 -2.21 -2.50 0.83
N ILE A 42 -1.46 -2.47 1.95
CA ILE A 42 -1.48 -1.34 2.89
C ILE A 42 -0.77 -0.13 2.28
N GLU A 43 0.40 -0.35 1.66
CA GLU A 43 1.15 0.71 0.97
C GLU A 43 0.29 1.38 -0.10
N ASP A 44 -0.37 0.59 -0.95
CA ASP A 44 -1.30 1.08 -1.98
C ASP A 44 -2.44 1.93 -1.38
N MET A 45 -3.00 1.50 -0.24
CA MET A 45 -4.07 2.25 0.44
C MET A 45 -3.58 3.59 0.98
N VAL A 46 -2.38 3.63 1.55
CA VAL A 46 -1.77 4.85 2.06
C VAL A 46 -1.46 5.82 0.92
N ASP A 47 -0.95 5.32 -0.20
CA ASP A 47 -0.68 6.12 -1.40
C ASP A 47 -1.96 6.73 -1.98
N LEU A 48 -3.04 5.95 -2.03
CA LEU A 48 -4.36 6.46 -2.43
C LEU A 48 -4.87 7.54 -1.48
N GLU A 49 -4.73 7.35 -0.18
CA GLU A 49 -5.13 8.35 0.82
C GLU A 49 -4.36 9.66 0.62
N ALA A 50 -3.04 9.58 0.41
CA ALA A 50 -2.21 10.74 0.12
C ALA A 50 -2.60 11.43 -1.19
N TYR A 51 -2.95 10.65 -2.23
CA TYR A 51 -3.47 11.19 -3.48
C TYR A 51 -4.78 11.96 -3.25
N TRP A 52 -5.75 11.39 -2.54
CA TRP A 52 -7.04 12.03 -2.30
C TRP A 52 -6.92 13.30 -1.45
N ALA A 53 -6.06 13.28 -0.43
CA ALA A 53 -5.77 14.47 0.37
C ALA A 53 -5.26 15.62 -0.52
N ARG A 54 -4.29 15.33 -1.40
CA ARG A 54 -3.71 16.31 -2.32
C ARG A 54 -4.65 16.73 -3.44
N HIS A 55 -5.54 15.84 -3.89
CA HIS A 55 -6.51 16.14 -4.94
C HIS A 55 -7.47 17.26 -4.55
N SER A 56 -7.76 17.38 -3.25
CA SER A 56 -8.61 18.45 -2.71
C SER A 56 -7.89 19.78 -2.47
N GLU A 57 -6.57 19.85 -2.69
CA GLU A 57 -5.80 21.08 -2.51
C GLU A 57 -6.14 22.14 -3.56
N GLU A 58 -6.17 23.40 -3.15
CA GLU A 58 -6.37 24.52 -4.06
C GLU A 58 -5.23 24.55 -5.09
N THR A 59 -5.57 24.44 -6.37
CA THR A 59 -4.59 24.59 -7.45
C THR A 59 -4.23 26.06 -7.61
N ILE A 60 -3.01 26.42 -7.22
CA ILE A 60 -2.52 27.80 -7.32
C ILE A 60 -1.77 27.99 -8.65
N PRO A 61 -2.20 28.93 -9.52
CA PRO A 61 -1.47 29.25 -10.74
C PRO A 61 -0.02 29.65 -10.46
N PHE A 62 0.92 29.09 -11.24
CA PHE A 62 2.36 29.27 -11.03
C PHE A 62 2.80 30.75 -10.96
N HIS A 63 2.20 31.63 -11.75
CA HIS A 63 2.51 33.07 -11.73
C HIS A 63 2.18 33.74 -10.38
N LYS A 64 1.16 33.27 -9.65
CA LYS A 64 0.83 33.77 -8.31
C LYS A 64 1.90 33.37 -7.28
N ILE A 65 2.46 32.16 -7.40
CA ILE A 65 3.58 31.68 -6.56
C ILE A 65 4.85 32.49 -6.82
N LEU A 66 5.15 32.80 -8.09
CA LEU A 66 6.33 33.62 -8.44
C LEU A 66 6.23 35.04 -7.89
N ALA A 67 5.03 35.64 -7.94
CA ALA A 67 4.78 36.96 -7.39
C ALA A 67 4.92 36.99 -5.86
N SER A 68 4.47 35.95 -5.15
CA SER A 68 4.57 35.88 -3.69
C SER A 68 6.01 35.65 -3.19
N ARG A 69 6.85 34.92 -3.95
CA ARG A 69 8.28 34.73 -3.63
C ARG A 69 9.13 35.98 -3.85
N LYS A 70 8.84 36.81 -4.86
CA LYS A 70 9.58 38.08 -5.08
C LYS A 70 9.36 39.12 -3.97
N LYS A 71 8.23 39.07 -3.26
CA LYS A 71 7.91 39.98 -2.13
C LYS A 71 8.60 39.61 -0.81
N ARG A 72 9.27 38.46 -0.72
CA ARG A 72 9.98 37.97 0.48
C ARG A 72 11.49 38.25 0.44
N LYS A 73 11.95 39.13 -0.44
CA LYS A 73 13.32 39.68 -0.42
C LYS A 73 13.32 41.06 0.19
#